data_AF-I4I1V1-F1
#
_entry.id   AF-I4I1V1-F1
#
_cell.length_a   1.000
_cell.length_b   1.000
_cell.length_c   1.000
_cell.angle_alpha   90.00
_cell.angle_beta   90.00
_cell.angle_gamma   90.00
#
_symmetry.space_group_name_H-M   'P 1'
#
loop_
_entity.id
_entity.type
_entity.pdbx_description
1 polymer ?
#
loop_
_entity_poly.entity_id
_entity_poly.type
_entity_poly.pdbx_seq_one_letter_code
_entity_poly.pdbx_strand_id
1 'polypeptide(L)' 'MTSTLLSIIPAVDDVLFDFAQSDGFWANLAIAFGTSYDVVKATELQQQWHSRNFSQIPPIEVLSDEVLGTANGGASHLCK' A
#
# COMPACT_ATOMS: atom_id res chain seq x y z
N MET A 1 -14.66 -4.85 -16.08
CA MET A 1 -14.02 -3.79 -15.27
C MET A 1 -12.76 -4.26 -14.54
N THR A 2 -12.56 -5.56 -14.29
CA THR A 2 -11.30 -6.13 -13.77
C THR A 2 -10.09 -5.93 -14.68
N SER A 3 -10.29 -5.89 -16.00
CA SER A 3 -9.23 -5.68 -16.99
C SER A 3 -8.50 -4.33 -16.80
N THR A 4 -9.22 -3.27 -16.44
CA THR A 4 -8.67 -1.92 -16.23
C THR A 4 -7.84 -1.82 -14.95
N LEU A 5 -8.21 -2.58 -13.92
CA LEU A 5 -7.48 -2.60 -12.65
C LEU A 5 -6.18 -3.41 -12.75
N LEU A 6 -6.21 -4.52 -13.51
CA LEU A 6 -5.01 -5.30 -13.79
C LEU A 6 -4.00 -4.52 -14.63
N SER A 7 -4.47 -3.66 -15.55
CA SER A 7 -3.58 -2.83 -16.38
C SER A 7 -2.83 -1.75 -15.61
N ILE A 8 -3.28 -1.36 -14.40
CA ILE A 8 -2.62 -0.31 -13.61
C ILE A 8 -1.64 -0.85 -12.57
N ILE A 9 -1.64 -2.16 -12.28
CA ILE A 9 -0.74 -2.76 -11.28
C ILE A 9 0.75 -2.44 -11.55
N PRO A 10 1.28 -2.55 -12.79
CA PRO A 10 2.68 -2.21 -13.04
C PRO A 10 3.01 -0.74 -12.72
N ALA A 11 2.07 0.18 -12.96
CA ALA A 11 2.26 1.59 -12.63
C ALA A 11 2.23 1.83 -11.11
N VAL A 12 1.43 1.06 -10.37
CA VAL A 12 1.42 1.11 -8.90
C VAL A 12 2.75 0.59 -8.35
N ASP A 13 3.25 -0.53 -8.86
CA ASP A 13 4.53 -1.12 -8.46
C ASP A 13 5.70 -0.13 -8.66
N ASP A 14 5.70 0.60 -9.78
CA ASP A 14 6.70 1.63 -10.05
C ASP A 14 6.60 2.81 -9.07
N VAL A 15 5.39 3.28 -8.75
CA VAL A 15 5.19 4.35 -7.76
C VAL A 15 5.67 3.93 -6.38
N LEU A 16 5.38 2.69 -5.96
CA LEU A 16 5.82 2.17 -4.65
C LEU A 16 7.33 1.99 -4.59
N PHE A 17 7.94 1.52 -5.68
CA PHE A 17 9.39 1.42 -5.83
C PHE A 17 10.05 2.80 -5.72
N ASP A 18 9.56 3.81 -6.45
CA ASP A 18 10.10 5.17 -6.42
C ASP A 18 9.91 5.82 -5.04
N PHE A 19 8.75 5.61 -4.40
CA PHE A 19 8.47 6.10 -3.06
C PHE A 19 9.46 5.54 -2.03
N ALA A 20 9.75 4.24 -2.07
CA ALA A 20 10.65 3.56 -1.14
C ALA A 20 12.10 4.06 -1.23
N GLN A 21 12.52 4.53 -2.41
CA GLN A 21 13.84 5.09 -2.66
C GLN A 21 13.92 6.60 -2.37
N SER A 22 12.79 7.27 -2.18
CA SER A 22 12.77 8.71 -2.02
C SER A 22 13.40 9.16 -0.70
N ASP A 23 14.14 10.26 -0.74
CA ASP A 23 14.63 10.94 0.47
C ASP A 23 13.48 11.34 1.42
N GLY A 24 12.27 11.49 0.88
CA GLY A 24 11.05 11.82 1.60
C GLY A 24 10.32 10.64 2.25
N PHE A 25 10.78 9.39 2.09
CA PHE A 25 10.08 8.19 2.57
C PHE A 25 9.65 8.31 4.04
N TRP A 26 10.60 8.58 4.94
CA TRP A 26 10.36 8.67 6.38
C TRP A 26 9.51 9.88 6.76
N ALA A 27 9.72 11.02 6.10
CA ALA A 27 8.95 12.24 6.34
C ALA A 27 7.47 12.03 5.96
N ASN A 28 7.22 11.40 4.81
CA ASN A 28 5.88 11.10 4.32
C ASN A 28 5.17 10.05 5.19
N LEU A 29 5.89 9.03 5.68
CA LEU A 29 5.34 8.10 6.68
C LEU A 29 4.94 8.83 7.96
N ALA A 30 5.80 9.74 8.46
CA ALA A 30 5.51 10.49 9.66
C ALA A 30 4.33 11.47 9.50
N ILE A 31 4.14 12.03 8.30
CA ILE A 31 2.98 12.86 7.98
C ILE A 31 1.69 12.02 7.98
N ALA A 32 1.72 10.83 7.38
CA ALA A 32 0.53 9.99 7.24
C ALA A 32 0.14 9.26 8.54
N PHE A 33 1.13 8.77 9.28
CA PHE A 33 0.92 7.86 10.43
C PHE A 33 1.35 8.46 11.77
N GLY A 34 1.87 9.70 11.79
CA GLY A 34 2.46 10.31 12.99
C GLY A 34 3.81 9.70 13.34
N THR A 35 4.25 9.85 14.59
CA THR A 35 5.55 9.32 15.06
C THR A 35 5.46 8.00 15.81
N SER A 36 4.26 7.43 15.93
CA SER A 36 3.99 6.21 16.72
C SER A 36 3.95 4.93 15.88
N TYR A 37 4.29 4.99 14.59
CA TYR A 37 4.37 3.79 13.76
C TYR A 37 5.55 2.92 14.16
N ASP A 38 5.42 1.62 13.90
CA ASP A 38 6.48 0.65 14.14
C ASP A 38 7.60 0.85 13.11
N VAL A 39 8.72 1.43 13.55
CA VAL A 39 9.87 1.73 12.69
C VAL A 39 10.47 0.46 12.09
N VAL A 40 10.45 -0.66 12.82
CA VAL A 40 10.98 -1.94 12.31
C VAL A 40 10.16 -2.41 11.11
N LYS A 41 8.83 -2.39 11.25
CA LYS A 41 7.92 -2.74 10.15
C LYS A 41 8.04 -1.77 8.97
N ALA A 42 8.23 -0.47 9.24
CA ALA A 42 8.43 0.53 8.19
C ALA A 42 9.76 0.31 7.44
N THR A 43 10.83 -0.07 8.13
CA THR A 43 12.11 -0.44 7.50
C THR A 43 11.95 -1.69 6.65
N GLU A 44 11.29 -2.74 7.15
CA GLU A 44 11.02 -3.96 6.39
C GLU A 44 10.23 -3.66 5.11
N LEU A 45 9.18 -2.83 5.22
CA LEU A 45 8.37 -2.38 4.10
C LEU A 45 9.21 -1.65 3.04
N GLN A 46 10.08 -0.73 3.48
CA GLN A 46 10.97 0.01 2.59
C GLN A 46 11.90 -0.93 1.82
N GLN A 47 12.52 -1.89 2.50
CA GLN A 47 13.45 -2.85 1.88
C GLN A 47 12.75 -3.75 0.86
N GLN A 48 11.54 -4.21 1.20
CA GLN A 48 10.72 -5.01 0.29
C GLN A 48 10.40 -4.23 -0.98
N TRP A 49 9.88 -3.01 -0.86
CA TRP A 49 9.53 -2.17 -2.02
C TRP A 49 10.76 -1.78 -2.84
N HIS A 50 11.90 -1.49 -2.19
CA HIS A 50 13.17 -1.25 -2.87
C HIS A 50 13.64 -2.46 -3.69
N SER A 51 13.37 -3.68 -3.23
CA SER A 51 13.69 -4.92 -3.97
C SER A 51 12.63 -5.31 -5.01
N ARG A 52 11.61 -4.47 -5.25
CA ARG A 52 10.40 -4.81 -6.03
C ARG A 52 9.69 -6.06 -5.52
N ASN A 53 9.82 -6.34 -4.23
CA ASN A 53 9.09 -7.41 -3.57
C ASN A 53 7.79 -6.85 -3.00
N PHE A 54 6.69 -7.11 -3.70
CA PHE A 54 5.35 -6.71 -3.30
C PHE A 54 4.51 -7.87 -2.76
N SER A 55 5.14 -9.00 -2.40
CA SER A 55 4.43 -10.21 -1.97
C SER A 55 3.62 -10.02 -0.68
N GLN A 56 3.96 -9.00 0.11
CA GLN A 56 3.26 -8.64 1.36
C GLN A 56 2.09 -7.69 1.13
N ILE A 57 1.92 -7.13 -0.08
CA ILE A 57 0.76 -6.31 -0.40
C ILE A 57 -0.44 -7.25 -0.53
N PRO A 58 -1.51 -7.05 0.27
CA PRO A 58 -2.72 -7.83 0.13
C PRO A 58 -3.24 -7.73 -1.30
N PRO A 59 -3.75 -8.81 -1.90
CA PRO A 59 -4.41 -8.74 -3.19
C PRO A 59 -5.45 -7.62 -3.18
N ILE A 60 -5.40 -6.73 -4.17
CA ILE A 60 -6.39 -5.66 -4.30
C ILE A 60 -7.71 -6.32 -4.70
N GLU A 61 -8.61 -6.48 -3.73
CA GLU A 61 -9.98 -6.91 -3.97
C GLU A 61 -10.86 -5.68 -4.18
N VAL A 62 -11.48 -5.60 -5.37
CA VAL A 62 -12.53 -4.59 -5.62
C VAL A 62 -13.77 -5.08 -4.88
N LEU A 63 -13.95 -4.61 -3.65
CA LEU A 63 -15.20 -4.81 -2.92
C LEU A 63 -16.30 -4.00 -3.64
N SER A 64 -17.47 -4.62 -3.82
CA SER A 64 -18.64 -3.93 -4.36
C SER A 64 -19.09 -2.81 -3.42
N ASP A 65 -19.69 -1.75 -3.97
CA ASP A 65 -20.17 -0.57 -3.23
C ASP A 65 -21.09 -0.93 -2.04
N GLU A 66 -21.74 -2.09 -2.11
CA GLU A 66 -22.62 -2.64 -1.07
C GLU A 66 -21.86 -3.10 0.19
N VAL A 67 -20.58 -3.44 0.07
CA VAL A 67 -19.70 -3.84 1.19
C VAL A 67 -18.94 -2.64 1.76
N LEU A 68 -18.65 -1.61 0.95
CA LEU A 68 -17.83 -0.46 1.35
C LEU A 68 -18.63 0.68 2.02
N GLY A 69 -19.95 0.72 1.90
CA GLY A 69 -20.74 1.85 2.37
C GLY A 69 -20.19 3.17 1.81
N THR A 70 -20.07 4.22 2.63
CA THR A 70 -19.48 5.52 2.24
C THR A 70 -17.95 5.58 2.30
N ALA A 71 -17.26 4.46 2.57
CA ALA A 71 -15.81 4.45 2.77
C ALA A 71 -15.05 4.34 1.44
N ASN A 72 -14.28 5.37 1.10
CA ASN A 72 -13.51 5.45 -0.14
C ASN A 72 -12.16 4.70 -0.05
N GLY A 73 -12.19 3.44 0.39
CA GLY A 73 -11.03 2.56 0.55
C GLY A 73 -11.10 1.73 1.84
N GLY A 74 -11.73 0.55 1.78
CA GLY A 74 -11.78 -0.39 2.90
C GLY A 74 -10.80 -1.55 2.70
N ALA A 75 -9.71 -1.59 3.47
CA ALA A 75 -9.01 -2.84 3.72
C ALA A 75 -9.90 -3.67 4.66
N SER A 76 -10.38 -4.82 4.19
CA SER A 76 -11.21 -5.71 4.99
C SER A 76 -10.37 -6.29 6.12
N HIS A 77 -10.52 -5.74 7.31
CA HIS A 77 -9.90 -6.23 8.53
C HIS A 77 -10.59 -7.55 8.92
N LEU A 78 -10.10 -8.67 8.37
CA LEU A 78 -10.43 -10.00 8.87
C LEU A 78 -9.58 -10.29 10.12
N CYS A 79 -9.98 -9.72 11.26
CA CYS A 79 -9.66 -10.31 12.55
C CYS A 79 -10.73 -11.38 12.83
N LYS A 80 -10.34 -12.65 12.77
CA LYS A 80 -10.95 -13.70 13.60
C LYS A 80 -10.21 -13.77 14.91
#